data_AF-A0AAD6TGV4-F1
#
_entry.id   AF-A0AAD6TGV4-F1
#
_cell.length_a   1.000
_cell.length_b   1.000
_cell.length_c   1.000
_cell.angle_alpha   90.00
_cell.angle_beta   90.00
_cell.angle_gamma   90.00
#
_symmetry.space_group_name_H-M   'P 1'
#
loop_
_entity.id
_entity.type
_entity.pdbx_description
1 polymer ?
#
loop_
_entity_poly.entity_id
_entity_poly.type
_entity_poly.pdbx_seq_one_letter_code
_entity_poly.pdbx_strand_id
1 'polypeptide(L)'
;MILNDKPVESVEGTPLDAPPSYEASGSAQPAPNAFSDSKRPPPIPIASVASGSSSFASSSSSGLKSAPASTSWFNFASPTVRQVRTTVLGLVRDLVKLQPSDHSVVAISILKSCADACTSNGMSINTILQEKSVEGHTPLYWAIVKRPAESHPEEPQAEDLLTTLLTLSTPLSAATMSDVRLACLLTSDQALFQRLRNSPEFAPLSPTDEMLLDATIPPDDITVENVSGGDEGAFIMDFAVVRFQKRMLVSKSVVLDFIARSRMWRLSFNVSTAEHRRPYLPPAGTWYASLSLLENSPPTWVDSRLLVPPPPESATEPPGEPGFASGLFGPGKPRARPTLSARMKATEQLRAPGRGPGHRNRVIVLLDGADGDGGLGNLQYAGCPYIASDETLRGRLEARLAKPEADCIIC
;
A
#
# COMPACT_ATOMS: atom_id res chain seq x y z
N MET A 1 -31.86 44.87 12.67
CA MET A 1 -30.78 43.86 12.61
C MET A 1 -29.89 44.14 13.81
N ILE A 2 -29.98 43.28 14.83
CA ILE A 2 -29.45 43.53 16.18
C ILE A 2 -28.04 42.93 16.25
N LEU A 3 -27.06 43.77 16.54
CA LEU A 3 -25.68 43.40 16.83
C LEU A 3 -25.60 42.95 18.30
N ASN A 4 -25.19 41.70 18.54
CA ASN A 4 -24.90 41.19 19.87
C ASN A 4 -23.40 41.35 20.15
N ASP A 5 -23.07 42.35 20.97
CA ASP A 5 -21.79 42.43 21.69
C ASP A 5 -21.77 41.40 22.81
N LYS A 6 -20.70 40.60 22.88
CA LYS A 6 -20.36 39.80 24.07
C LYS A 6 -19.13 40.41 24.74
N PRO A 7 -19.10 40.54 26.08
CA PRO A 7 -17.95 41.08 26.79
C PRO A 7 -16.87 40.00 26.95
N VAL A 8 -15.62 40.43 26.79
CA VAL A 8 -14.40 39.68 27.04
C VAL A 8 -14.06 39.83 28.53
N GLU A 9 -14.17 38.75 29.29
CA GLU A 9 -13.62 38.67 30.65
C GLU A 9 -12.11 38.42 30.57
N SER A 10 -11.36 39.29 31.24
CA SER A 10 -9.92 39.20 31.46
C SER A 10 -9.70 38.51 32.81
N VAL A 11 -9.00 37.37 32.79
CA VAL A 11 -8.47 36.75 34.01
C VAL A 11 -6.96 36.93 34.02
N GLU A 12 -6.54 37.86 34.86
CA GLU A 12 -5.18 38.14 35.27
C GLU A 12 -4.80 37.18 36.41
N GLY A 13 -3.65 36.52 36.30
CA GLY A 13 -3.20 35.52 37.27
C GLY A 13 -1.75 35.09 37.03
N THR A 14 -0.83 35.99 37.41
CA THR A 14 0.58 35.85 37.83
C THR A 14 1.40 34.55 37.58
N PRO A 15 2.68 34.70 37.20
CA PRO A 15 3.63 33.60 37.02
C PRO A 15 4.35 33.22 38.32
N LEU A 16 4.50 31.93 38.60
CA LEU A 16 5.52 31.44 39.54
C LEU A 16 6.26 30.25 38.94
N ASP A 17 7.47 30.60 38.53
CA ASP A 17 8.63 29.78 38.22
C ASP A 17 9.06 29.00 39.48
N ALA A 18 9.09 27.67 39.39
CA ALA A 18 9.79 26.82 40.36
C ALA A 18 10.30 25.55 39.65
N PRO A 19 11.61 25.25 39.71
CA PRO A 19 12.15 24.03 39.12
C PRO A 19 11.78 22.78 39.93
N PRO A 20 11.58 21.62 39.30
CA PRO A 20 11.32 20.37 40.01
C PRO A 20 12.55 19.93 40.82
N SER A 21 12.31 19.67 42.10
CA SER A 21 13.27 19.11 43.05
C SER A 21 13.58 17.64 42.74
N TYR A 22 14.86 17.34 42.53
CA TYR A 22 15.42 15.99 42.60
C TYR A 22 15.58 15.60 44.07
N GLU A 23 14.90 14.55 44.51
CA GLU A 23 15.43 13.71 45.59
C GLU A 23 15.29 12.22 45.26
N ALA A 24 16.35 11.53 45.65
CA ALA A 24 16.67 10.16 45.37
C ALA A 24 16.30 9.24 46.55
N SER A 25 16.29 7.95 46.24
CA SER A 25 16.54 6.81 47.15
C SER A 25 15.33 6.22 47.88
N GLY A 26 14.78 5.16 47.29
CA GLY A 26 14.06 4.09 47.98
C GLY A 26 14.69 2.75 47.64
N SER A 27 15.41 2.18 48.61
CA SER A 27 16.12 0.90 48.61
C SER A 27 15.19 -0.25 49.04
N ALA A 28 15.59 -1.49 48.70
CA ALA A 28 15.08 -2.83 49.08
C ALA A 28 14.01 -3.43 48.14
N GLN A 29 14.11 -4.64 47.59
CA GLN A 29 14.99 -5.79 47.84
C GLN A 29 14.99 -6.74 46.60
N PRO A 30 15.98 -7.64 46.45
CA PRO A 30 16.17 -8.47 45.26
C PRO A 30 15.56 -9.88 45.41
N ALA A 31 15.03 -10.41 44.31
CA ALA A 31 14.82 -11.85 44.15
C ALA A 31 15.63 -12.34 42.94
N PRO A 32 16.34 -13.47 43.07
CA PRO A 32 17.29 -13.95 42.09
C PRO A 32 16.57 -14.75 40.99
N ASN A 33 17.07 -14.71 39.75
CA ASN A 33 17.37 -15.93 39.00
C ASN A 33 18.02 -15.68 37.64
N ALA A 34 19.20 -16.29 37.52
CA ALA A 34 19.74 -16.97 36.33
C ALA A 34 20.00 -16.13 35.07
N PHE A 35 21.17 -15.48 35.07
CA PHE A 35 21.99 -15.33 33.86
C PHE A 35 22.37 -16.72 33.33
N SER A 36 21.95 -17.04 32.11
CA SER A 36 22.59 -18.07 31.29
C SER A 36 23.55 -17.37 30.34
N ASP A 37 24.82 -17.40 30.71
CA ASP A 37 25.95 -17.12 29.83
C ASP A 37 26.17 -18.36 28.94
N SER A 38 26.15 -18.18 27.64
CA SER A 38 26.53 -19.22 26.67
C SER A 38 27.14 -18.57 25.44
N LYS A 39 28.39 -18.10 25.58
CA LYS A 39 29.36 -18.09 24.49
C LYS A 39 29.44 -19.50 23.89
N ARG A 40 28.89 -19.68 22.68
CA ARG A 40 29.11 -20.88 21.86
C ARG A 40 29.84 -20.46 20.57
N PRO A 41 31.04 -21.00 20.27
CA PRO A 41 31.71 -20.77 19.00
C PRO A 41 31.00 -21.50 17.84
N PRO A 42 31.15 -21.03 16.59
CA PRO A 42 30.56 -21.67 15.42
C PRO A 42 31.28 -22.99 15.08
N PRO A 43 30.56 -24.06 14.69
CA PRO A 43 31.18 -25.27 14.20
C PRO A 43 31.68 -25.10 12.75
N ILE A 44 32.86 -25.65 12.52
CA ILE A 44 33.54 -25.81 11.23
C ILE A 44 32.73 -26.77 10.32
N PRO A 45 32.60 -26.53 9.00
CA PRO A 45 31.98 -27.49 8.10
C PRO A 45 32.93 -28.68 7.85
N ILE A 46 32.51 -29.87 8.28
CA ILE A 46 33.12 -31.15 7.93
C ILE A 46 32.63 -31.54 6.53
N ALA A 47 33.58 -31.75 5.62
CA ALA A 47 33.33 -32.37 4.32
C ALA A 47 32.98 -33.84 4.52
N SER A 48 31.79 -34.26 4.06
CA SER A 48 31.43 -35.67 3.95
C SER A 48 31.54 -36.09 2.49
N VAL A 49 32.57 -36.90 2.26
CA VAL A 49 32.79 -37.72 1.08
C VAL A 49 31.87 -38.95 1.22
N ALA A 50 31.02 -39.23 0.24
CA ALA A 50 30.46 -40.56 0.05
C ALA A 50 30.22 -40.81 -1.44
N SER A 51 30.92 -41.84 -1.89
CA SER A 51 30.99 -42.39 -3.23
C SER A 51 29.86 -43.41 -3.50
N GLY A 52 29.62 -43.69 -4.79
CA GLY A 52 29.07 -44.97 -5.28
C GLY A 52 27.71 -44.83 -5.97
N SER A 53 27.67 -44.73 -7.31
CA SER A 53 27.55 -45.85 -8.30
C SER A 53 26.07 -46.23 -8.55
N SER A 54 25.53 -46.40 -9.76
CA SER A 54 26.08 -46.51 -11.13
C SER A 54 24.94 -46.68 -12.17
N SER A 55 25.19 -46.25 -13.42
CA SER A 55 24.71 -46.80 -14.73
C SER A 55 23.22 -46.61 -15.09
N PHE A 56 22.81 -46.22 -16.33
CA PHE A 56 23.18 -46.75 -17.64
C PHE A 56 22.94 -45.79 -18.83
N ALA A 57 23.73 -46.01 -19.90
CA ALA A 57 23.43 -45.93 -21.35
C ALA A 57 23.00 -44.56 -21.96
N SER A 58 23.89 -43.81 -22.62
CA SER A 58 24.43 -43.97 -24.00
C SER A 58 23.54 -43.42 -25.13
N SER A 59 23.95 -42.29 -25.70
CA SER A 59 23.90 -42.10 -27.16
C SER A 59 24.95 -41.07 -27.59
N SER A 60 25.74 -41.50 -28.57
CA SER A 60 26.84 -40.81 -29.21
C SER A 60 26.35 -39.91 -30.34
N SER A 61 26.84 -38.68 -30.44
CA SER A 61 27.17 -38.07 -31.73
C SER A 61 28.18 -36.91 -31.56
N SER A 62 29.19 -36.97 -32.43
CA SER A 62 30.11 -35.92 -32.91
C SER A 62 29.73 -34.47 -32.53
N GLY A 63 30.60 -33.64 -31.97
CA GLY A 63 31.97 -33.41 -32.39
C GLY A 63 32.06 -32.08 -33.15
N LEU A 64 32.12 -30.96 -32.44
CA LEU A 64 32.58 -29.66 -32.93
C LEU A 64 33.18 -28.90 -31.74
N LYS A 65 34.49 -28.67 -31.82
CA LYS A 65 35.30 -27.99 -30.81
C LYS A 65 35.02 -26.49 -30.87
N SER A 66 34.22 -25.96 -29.95
CA SER A 66 34.18 -24.52 -29.67
C SER A 66 35.15 -24.20 -28.53
N ALA A 67 36.03 -23.24 -28.79
CA ALA A 67 37.01 -22.73 -27.85
C ALA A 67 36.34 -22.11 -26.61
N PRO A 68 37.02 -22.10 -25.44
CA PRO A 68 36.50 -21.43 -24.26
C PRO A 68 36.42 -19.93 -24.52
N ALA A 69 35.20 -19.40 -24.50
CA ALA A 69 34.93 -17.98 -24.54
C ALA A 69 35.70 -17.31 -23.40
N SER A 70 36.67 -16.48 -23.81
CA SER A 70 37.41 -15.55 -22.98
C SER A 70 36.45 -14.85 -22.04
N THR A 71 36.60 -15.17 -20.76
CA THR A 71 36.11 -14.38 -19.66
C THR A 71 36.46 -12.90 -19.94
N SER A 72 35.50 -11.99 -19.75
CA SER A 72 35.69 -10.54 -19.78
C SER A 72 35.67 -10.03 -18.33
N TRP A 73 36.83 -9.97 -17.69
CA TRP A 73 37.00 -9.81 -16.22
C TRP A 73 37.52 -8.43 -15.85
N PHE A 74 37.75 -7.56 -16.84
CA PHE A 74 38.17 -6.19 -16.60
C PHE A 74 37.44 -5.22 -17.51
N ASN A 75 36.18 -4.94 -17.19
CA ASN A 75 35.58 -3.65 -17.54
C ASN A 75 36.25 -2.57 -16.68
N PHE A 76 37.45 -2.15 -17.10
CA PHE A 76 38.02 -0.88 -16.67
C PHE A 76 37.14 0.22 -17.27
N ALA A 77 36.04 0.56 -16.58
CA ALA A 77 35.29 1.77 -16.87
C ALA A 77 36.29 2.92 -16.95
N SER A 78 36.24 3.72 -18.04
CA SER A 78 37.16 4.83 -18.20
C SER A 78 37.10 5.72 -16.94
N PRO A 79 38.23 6.28 -16.49
CA PRO A 79 38.25 7.17 -15.31
C PRO A 79 37.15 8.23 -15.34
N THR A 80 36.80 8.69 -16.55
CA THR A 80 35.72 9.61 -16.85
C THR A 80 34.35 9.10 -16.38
N VAL A 81 33.98 7.83 -16.63
CA VAL A 81 32.66 7.27 -16.25
C VAL A 81 32.46 7.28 -14.73
N ARG A 82 33.49 6.88 -13.96
CA ARG A 82 33.44 6.90 -12.49
C ARG A 82 33.33 8.33 -11.94
N GLN A 83 34.05 9.26 -12.56
CA GLN A 83 33.98 10.67 -12.17
C GLN A 83 32.60 11.25 -12.45
N VAL A 84 32.05 11.05 -13.65
CA VAL A 84 30.70 11.54 -14.01
C VAL A 84 29.65 10.94 -13.08
N ARG A 85 29.70 9.64 -12.79
CA ARG A 85 28.81 8.98 -11.82
C ARG A 85 28.89 9.64 -10.43
N THR A 86 30.09 9.87 -9.93
CA THR A 86 30.32 10.49 -8.61
C THR A 86 29.79 11.92 -8.58
N THR A 87 30.02 12.68 -9.65
CA THR A 87 29.50 14.04 -9.80
C THR A 87 27.97 14.05 -9.83
N VAL A 88 27.33 13.20 -10.63
CA VAL A 88 25.87 13.10 -10.71
C VAL A 88 25.28 12.73 -9.35
N LEU A 89 25.84 11.74 -8.66
CA LEU A 89 25.38 11.37 -7.32
C LEU A 89 25.54 12.50 -6.29
N GLY A 90 26.63 13.27 -6.39
CA GLY A 90 26.84 14.47 -5.56
C GLY A 90 25.77 15.53 -5.81
N LEU A 91 25.55 15.88 -7.08
CA LEU A 91 24.53 16.85 -7.48
C LEU A 91 23.13 16.42 -7.05
N VAL A 92 22.74 15.17 -7.33
CA VAL A 92 21.43 14.64 -6.93
C VAL A 92 21.25 14.67 -5.41
N ARG A 93 22.30 14.34 -4.64
CA ARG A 93 22.28 14.44 -3.17
C ARG A 93 22.04 15.88 -2.70
N ASP A 94 22.68 16.85 -3.34
CA ASP A 94 22.52 18.25 -2.98
C ASP A 94 21.12 18.76 -3.36
N LEU A 95 20.60 18.35 -4.52
CA LEU A 95 19.23 18.68 -4.95
C LEU A 95 18.17 18.19 -3.95
N VAL A 96 18.25 16.94 -3.47
CA VAL A 96 17.29 16.43 -2.47
C VAL A 96 17.51 17.02 -1.08
N LYS A 97 18.53 17.87 -0.87
CA LYS A 97 18.71 18.64 0.37
C LYS A 97 18.17 20.06 0.27
N LEU A 98 18.02 20.60 -0.94
CA LEU A 98 17.40 21.89 -1.16
C LEU A 98 15.91 21.83 -0.79
N GLN A 99 15.39 22.92 -0.21
CA GLN A 99 13.95 23.01 0.05
C GLN A 99 13.19 23.22 -1.27
N PRO A 100 12.04 22.55 -1.47
CA PRO A 100 11.34 22.56 -2.77
C PRO A 100 10.81 23.93 -3.23
N SER A 101 10.53 24.86 -2.30
CA SER A 101 9.77 26.08 -2.59
C SER A 101 10.47 27.07 -3.51
N ASP A 102 11.82 27.10 -3.50
CA ASP A 102 12.55 28.22 -4.13
C ASP A 102 13.33 27.82 -5.38
N HIS A 103 13.49 26.50 -5.63
CA HIS A 103 14.51 26.00 -6.56
C HIS A 103 14.05 24.87 -7.49
N SER A 104 12.74 24.60 -7.63
CA SER A 104 12.22 23.50 -8.45
C SER A 104 12.73 23.56 -9.90
N VAL A 105 12.62 24.72 -10.56
CA VAL A 105 13.04 24.90 -11.97
C VAL A 105 14.54 24.65 -12.15
N VAL A 106 15.36 25.16 -11.24
CA VAL A 106 16.82 24.98 -11.27
C VAL A 106 17.16 23.51 -11.06
N ALA A 107 16.53 22.85 -10.08
CA ALA A 107 16.74 21.44 -9.80
C ALA A 107 16.39 20.55 -11.01
N ILE A 108 15.28 20.83 -11.70
CA ILE A 108 14.86 20.12 -12.91
C ILE A 108 15.89 20.29 -14.02
N SER A 109 16.40 21.51 -14.24
CA SER A 109 17.43 21.76 -15.26
C SER A 109 18.73 21.00 -14.98
N ILE A 110 19.14 20.91 -13.70
CA ILE A 110 20.32 20.15 -13.27
C ILE A 110 20.10 18.65 -13.49
N LEU A 111 18.93 18.11 -13.17
CA LEU A 111 18.61 16.70 -13.41
C LEU A 111 18.62 16.34 -14.90
N LYS A 112 18.07 17.21 -15.76
CA LYS A 112 18.13 17.04 -17.22
C LYS A 112 19.58 17.04 -17.72
N SER A 113 20.40 17.99 -17.24
CA SER A 113 21.84 18.02 -17.56
C SER A 113 22.59 16.78 -17.07
N CYS A 114 22.24 16.25 -15.88
CA CYS A 114 22.79 14.98 -15.39
C CYS A 114 22.41 13.80 -16.31
N ALA A 115 21.16 13.76 -16.78
CA ALA A 115 20.70 12.73 -17.71
C ALA A 115 21.47 12.78 -19.04
N ASP A 116 21.68 13.97 -19.61
CA ASP A 116 22.46 14.16 -20.84
C ASP A 116 23.93 13.76 -20.66
N ALA A 117 24.54 14.12 -19.52
CA ALA A 117 25.90 13.73 -19.17
C ALA A 117 26.03 12.22 -19.01
N CYS A 118 25.06 11.55 -18.40
CA CYS A 118 25.01 10.09 -18.30
C CYS A 118 24.94 9.43 -19.67
N THR A 119 24.02 9.88 -20.53
CA THR A 119 23.86 9.37 -21.90
C THR A 119 25.14 9.54 -22.72
N SER A 120 25.79 10.71 -22.64
CA SER A 120 27.03 11.00 -23.35
C SER A 120 28.21 10.11 -22.92
N ASN A 121 28.15 9.52 -21.73
CA ASN A 121 29.18 8.65 -21.17
C ASN A 121 28.73 7.17 -21.10
N GLY A 122 27.66 6.80 -21.81
CA GLY A 122 27.18 5.40 -21.86
C GLY A 122 26.64 4.87 -20.53
N MET A 123 26.11 5.76 -19.67
CA MET A 123 25.48 5.39 -18.40
C MET A 123 23.97 5.60 -18.45
N SER A 124 23.24 4.76 -17.71
CA SER A 124 21.81 4.95 -17.49
C SER A 124 21.57 5.83 -16.26
N ILE A 125 20.96 7.01 -16.46
CA ILE A 125 20.58 7.91 -15.35
C ILE A 125 19.60 7.22 -14.40
N ASN A 126 18.69 6.40 -14.94
CA ASN A 126 17.75 5.61 -14.15
C ASN A 126 18.51 4.77 -13.10
N THR A 127 19.50 3.98 -13.54
CA THR A 127 20.25 3.11 -12.63
C THR A 127 20.90 3.90 -11.50
N ILE A 128 21.42 5.10 -11.78
CA ILE A 128 22.06 5.97 -10.80
C ILE A 128 21.03 6.53 -9.80
N LEU A 129 19.86 6.98 -10.27
CA LEU A 129 18.81 7.54 -9.42
C LEU A 129 18.15 6.51 -8.51
N GLN A 130 18.25 5.22 -8.82
CA GLN A 130 17.76 4.13 -7.98
C GLN A 130 18.79 3.63 -6.95
N GLU A 131 19.98 4.22 -6.91
CA GLU A 131 20.99 3.84 -5.92
C GLU A 131 20.70 4.46 -4.56
N LYS A 132 20.99 3.69 -3.51
CA LYS A 132 20.91 4.10 -2.10
C LYS A 132 22.06 5.04 -1.71
N SER A 133 22.16 6.16 -2.40
CA SER A 133 23.30 7.07 -2.40
C SER A 133 23.22 8.20 -1.36
N VAL A 134 22.06 8.36 -0.71
CA VAL A 134 21.82 9.39 0.30
C VAL A 134 21.39 8.70 1.58
N GLU A 135 22.29 8.62 2.56
CA GLU A 135 22.01 8.10 3.91
C GLU A 135 21.35 6.71 3.91
N GLY A 136 21.73 5.83 2.97
CA GLY A 136 21.21 4.46 2.86
C GLY A 136 19.87 4.33 2.14
N HIS A 137 19.34 5.43 1.60
CA HIS A 137 18.09 5.48 0.83
C HIS A 137 18.29 6.11 -0.55
N THR A 138 17.28 5.94 -1.41
CA THR A 138 17.24 6.51 -2.75
C THR A 138 16.97 8.03 -2.72
N PRO A 139 17.40 8.79 -3.73
CA PRO A 139 16.95 10.17 -3.94
C PRO A 139 15.43 10.33 -3.93
N LEU A 140 14.69 9.38 -4.50
CA LEU A 140 13.21 9.37 -4.52
C LEU A 140 12.62 9.32 -3.10
N TYR A 141 13.17 8.47 -2.22
CA TYR A 141 12.77 8.42 -0.82
C TYR A 141 12.90 9.79 -0.15
N TRP A 142 14.06 10.46 -0.31
CA TRP A 142 14.30 11.76 0.32
C TRP A 142 13.46 12.88 -0.27
N ALA A 143 13.19 12.84 -1.57
CA ALA A 143 12.29 13.78 -2.22
C ALA A 143 10.87 13.70 -1.66
N ILE A 144 10.40 12.50 -1.27
CA ILE A 144 9.10 12.32 -0.60
C ILE A 144 9.16 12.78 0.86
N VAL A 145 10.15 12.33 1.63
CA VAL A 145 10.27 12.65 3.07
C VAL A 145 10.41 14.15 3.32
N LYS A 146 11.09 14.88 2.44
CA LYS A 146 11.30 16.34 2.56
C LYS A 146 10.26 17.16 1.82
N ARG A 147 9.28 16.52 1.18
CA ARG A 147 8.16 17.23 0.55
C ARG A 147 7.40 17.98 1.64
N PRO A 148 7.15 19.29 1.51
CA PRO A 148 6.24 19.98 2.41
C PRO A 148 4.86 19.33 2.28
N ALA A 149 4.14 19.19 3.40
CA ALA A 149 2.74 18.76 3.37
C ALA A 149 1.98 19.72 2.45
N GLU A 150 1.36 19.21 1.39
CA GLU A 150 0.67 20.03 0.40
C GLU A 150 -0.39 20.89 1.09
N SER A 151 -0.13 22.19 1.21
CA SER A 151 -1.00 23.10 1.93
C SER A 151 -2.16 23.61 1.07
N HIS A 152 -2.23 23.30 -0.23
CA HIS A 152 -3.38 23.70 -1.06
C HIS A 152 -3.55 22.85 -2.34
N PRO A 153 -4.74 22.29 -2.59
CA PRO A 153 -5.05 21.53 -3.82
C PRO A 153 -5.30 22.40 -5.07
N GLU A 154 -5.25 23.74 -4.96
CA GLU A 154 -5.71 24.65 -6.02
C GLU A 154 -4.62 25.27 -6.89
N GLU A 155 -3.34 25.18 -6.52
CA GLU A 155 -2.27 25.70 -7.39
C GLU A 155 -1.98 24.72 -8.53
N PRO A 156 -1.93 25.19 -9.79
CA PRO A 156 -1.54 24.36 -10.93
C PRO A 156 -0.16 23.77 -10.63
N GLN A 157 -0.11 22.44 -10.53
CA GLN A 157 1.07 21.67 -10.15
C GLN A 157 2.21 21.99 -11.13
N ALA A 158 3.06 22.95 -10.77
CA ALA A 158 4.36 23.10 -11.42
C ALA A 158 5.06 21.73 -11.36
N GLU A 159 5.79 21.37 -12.42
CA GLU A 159 6.60 20.15 -12.43
C GLU A 159 7.41 20.09 -11.13
N ASP A 160 7.09 19.12 -10.29
CA ASP A 160 7.77 18.94 -9.02
C ASP A 160 9.05 18.11 -9.24
N LEU A 161 10.04 18.33 -8.37
CA LEU A 161 11.28 17.56 -8.32
C LEU A 161 10.98 16.06 -8.25
N LEU A 162 10.00 15.65 -7.45
CA LEU A 162 9.60 14.25 -7.32
C LEU A 162 9.14 13.65 -8.66
N THR A 163 8.27 14.36 -9.39
CA THR A 163 7.76 13.92 -10.70
C THR A 163 8.91 13.74 -11.69
N THR A 164 9.84 14.71 -11.74
CA THR A 164 11.01 14.64 -12.63
C THR A 164 11.92 13.46 -12.26
N LEU A 165 12.18 13.25 -10.97
CA LEU A 165 12.96 12.10 -10.50
C LEU A 165 12.29 10.77 -10.86
N LEU A 166 10.96 10.66 -10.74
CA LEU A 166 10.22 9.45 -11.10
C LEU A 166 10.34 9.16 -12.59
N THR A 167 10.11 10.15 -13.44
CA THR A 167 10.23 10.00 -14.91
C THR A 167 11.64 9.52 -15.30
N LEU A 168 12.69 10.14 -14.76
CA LEU A 168 14.08 9.78 -15.04
C LEU A 168 14.51 8.44 -14.43
N SER A 169 13.79 7.95 -13.42
CA SER A 169 14.07 6.67 -12.74
C SER A 169 13.35 5.48 -13.39
N THR A 170 12.53 5.69 -14.42
CA THR A 170 11.75 4.59 -15.03
C THR A 170 12.58 3.71 -15.96
N PRO A 171 12.37 2.37 -15.96
CA PRO A 171 11.49 1.61 -15.06
C PRO A 171 12.03 1.46 -13.63
N LEU A 172 11.15 1.54 -12.63
CA LEU A 172 11.50 1.39 -11.21
C LEU A 172 11.75 -0.08 -10.83
N SER A 173 12.84 -0.34 -10.11
CA SER A 173 13.08 -1.64 -9.50
C SER A 173 12.18 -1.88 -8.30
N ALA A 174 11.95 -3.15 -7.97
CA ALA A 174 11.18 -3.53 -6.78
C ALA A 174 11.76 -2.97 -5.47
N ALA A 175 13.09 -2.87 -5.37
CA ALA A 175 13.75 -2.29 -4.20
C ALA A 175 13.48 -0.79 -4.08
N THR A 176 13.49 -0.05 -5.19
CA THR A 176 13.17 1.39 -5.21
C THR A 176 11.69 1.63 -4.93
N MET A 177 10.78 0.82 -5.48
CA MET A 177 9.35 0.90 -5.15
C MET A 177 9.10 0.66 -3.65
N SER A 178 9.80 -0.30 -3.04
CA SER A 178 9.75 -0.55 -1.59
C SER A 178 10.24 0.66 -0.78
N ASP A 179 11.31 1.33 -1.24
CA ASP A 179 11.85 2.55 -0.61
C ASP A 179 10.87 3.72 -0.72
N VAL A 180 10.24 3.92 -1.89
CA VAL A 180 9.19 4.94 -2.09
C VAL A 180 7.98 4.68 -1.20
N ARG A 181 7.54 3.41 -1.08
CA ARG A 181 6.46 3.01 -0.15
C ARG A 181 6.81 3.31 1.30
N LEU A 182 8.05 3.03 1.70
CA LEU A 182 8.55 3.34 3.03
C LEU A 182 8.51 4.85 3.30
N ALA A 183 8.93 5.68 2.33
CA ALA A 183 8.86 7.13 2.46
C ALA A 183 7.42 7.63 2.67
N CYS A 184 6.47 7.15 1.85
CA CYS A 184 5.06 7.51 1.99
C CYS A 184 4.48 7.05 3.33
N LEU A 185 4.89 5.87 3.81
CA LEU A 185 4.47 5.35 5.10
C LEU A 185 4.97 6.22 6.26
N LEU A 186 6.21 6.70 6.19
CA LEU A 186 6.82 7.56 7.20
C LEU A 186 6.15 8.94 7.26
N THR A 187 5.82 9.53 6.12
CA THR A 187 5.09 10.81 6.06
C THR A 187 3.60 10.64 6.32
N SER A 188 3.07 9.41 6.25
CA SER A 188 1.64 9.09 6.30
C SER A 188 0.82 9.88 5.25
N ASP A 189 1.43 10.19 4.11
CA ASP A 189 0.81 10.96 3.02
C ASP A 189 0.06 10.03 2.07
N GLN A 190 -1.22 9.80 2.38
CA GLN A 190 -2.12 8.96 1.58
C GLN A 190 -2.38 9.56 0.19
N ALA A 191 -2.51 10.88 0.07
CA ALA A 191 -2.83 11.53 -1.19
C ALA A 191 -1.68 11.38 -2.20
N LEU A 192 -0.45 11.60 -1.74
CA LEU A 192 0.74 11.34 -2.54
C LEU A 192 0.85 9.86 -2.90
N PHE A 193 0.62 8.95 -1.96
CA PHE A 193 0.68 7.52 -2.23
C PHE A 193 -0.32 7.09 -3.33
N GLN A 194 -1.55 7.60 -3.31
CA GLN A 194 -2.53 7.34 -4.37
C GLN A 194 -2.11 7.95 -5.71
N ARG A 195 -1.58 9.18 -5.71
CA ARG A 195 -1.06 9.82 -6.93
C ARG A 195 0.05 9.00 -7.57
N LEU A 196 1.00 8.52 -6.76
CA LEU A 196 2.07 7.64 -7.23
C LEU A 196 1.52 6.33 -7.75
N ARG A 197 0.59 5.69 -7.03
CA ARG A 197 -0.04 4.44 -7.45
C ARG A 197 -0.80 4.57 -8.77
N ASN A 198 -1.39 5.72 -9.05
CA ASN A 198 -2.10 5.98 -10.29
C ASN A 198 -1.17 6.35 -11.46
N SER A 199 0.13 6.50 -11.20
CA SER A 199 1.13 6.76 -12.22
C SER A 199 1.58 5.44 -12.87
N PRO A 200 1.62 5.36 -14.22
CA PRO A 200 2.03 4.14 -14.93
C PRO A 200 3.49 3.75 -14.64
N GLU A 201 4.32 4.71 -14.24
CA GLU A 201 5.71 4.51 -13.84
C GLU A 201 5.85 3.66 -12.58
N PHE A 202 4.88 3.74 -11.67
CA PHE A 202 4.94 3.13 -10.34
C PHE A 202 4.15 1.82 -10.24
N ALA A 203 2.98 1.77 -10.87
CA ALA A 203 2.14 0.59 -10.87
C ALA A 203 1.65 0.31 -12.31
N PRO A 204 2.54 -0.19 -13.19
CA PRO A 204 2.14 -0.52 -14.55
C PRO A 204 0.99 -1.53 -14.51
N LEU A 205 -0.02 -1.31 -15.34
CA LEU A 205 -1.14 -2.22 -15.49
C LEU A 205 -0.62 -3.57 -16.02
N SER A 206 -1.31 -4.65 -15.65
CA SER A 206 -1.07 -5.94 -16.28
C SER A 206 -1.35 -5.80 -17.79
N PRO A 207 -0.54 -6.37 -18.69
CA PRO A 207 -0.81 -6.34 -20.13
C PRO A 207 -2.20 -6.90 -20.48
N THR A 208 -2.69 -7.86 -19.68
CA THR A 208 -4.04 -8.41 -19.81
C THR A 208 -5.11 -7.38 -19.47
N ASP A 209 -4.89 -6.57 -18.44
CA ASP A 209 -5.82 -5.52 -18.02
C ASP A 209 -5.83 -4.38 -19.04
N GLU A 210 -4.65 -3.97 -19.52
CA GLU A 210 -4.50 -2.96 -20.56
C GLU A 210 -5.21 -3.36 -21.86
N MET A 211 -5.10 -4.62 -22.27
CA MET A 211 -5.74 -5.13 -23.49
C MET A 211 -7.25 -5.31 -23.37
N LEU A 212 -7.75 -5.76 -22.22
CA LEU A 212 -9.15 -6.19 -22.08
C LEU A 212 -10.08 -5.14 -21.47
N LEU A 213 -9.54 -4.17 -20.76
CA LEU A 213 -10.32 -3.13 -20.08
C LEU A 213 -10.18 -1.76 -20.77
N ASP A 214 -9.57 -1.74 -21.95
CA ASP A 214 -9.15 -0.55 -22.70
C ASP A 214 -8.13 0.29 -21.94
N ALA A 215 -7.18 0.93 -22.64
CA ALA A 215 -6.10 1.72 -22.03
C ALA A 215 -6.56 2.98 -21.25
N THR A 216 -7.87 3.16 -21.05
CA THR A 216 -8.50 4.37 -20.50
C THR A 216 -9.33 4.10 -19.24
N ILE A 217 -9.04 3.02 -18.49
CA ILE A 217 -9.70 2.82 -17.19
C ILE A 217 -9.35 4.00 -16.28
N PRO A 218 -10.35 4.75 -15.77
CA PRO A 218 -10.10 5.74 -14.74
C PRO A 218 -9.47 5.06 -13.51
N PRO A 219 -8.56 5.75 -12.79
CA PRO A 219 -7.99 5.21 -11.56
C PRO A 219 -9.08 4.97 -10.51
N ASP A 220 -8.84 3.97 -9.64
CA ASP A 220 -9.70 3.73 -8.48
C ASP A 220 -9.59 4.91 -7.50
N ASP A 221 -10.72 5.33 -6.93
CA ASP A 221 -10.75 6.40 -5.93
C ASP A 221 -10.67 5.79 -4.53
N ILE A 222 -9.77 6.31 -3.69
CA ILE A 222 -9.54 5.84 -2.32
C ILE A 222 -9.30 7.03 -1.42
N THR A 223 -10.19 7.23 -0.45
CA THR A 223 -10.04 8.22 0.60
C THR A 223 -9.95 7.53 1.96
N VAL A 224 -9.10 8.06 2.84
CA VAL A 224 -8.84 7.47 4.17
C VAL A 224 -8.98 8.56 5.22
N GLU A 225 -9.80 8.30 6.22
CA GLU A 225 -10.00 9.16 7.39
C GLU A 225 -9.53 8.42 8.65
N ASN A 226 -8.60 9.04 9.40
CA ASN A 226 -8.20 8.56 10.71
C ASN A 226 -9.14 9.16 11.77
N VAL A 227 -10.00 8.34 12.38
CA VAL A 227 -11.04 8.81 13.30
C VAL A 227 -10.44 9.32 14.63
N SER A 228 -10.54 10.61 14.90
CA SER A 228 -10.07 11.21 16.16
C SER A 228 -11.15 11.11 17.23
N GLY A 229 -10.86 10.55 18.42
CA GLY A 229 -11.69 10.79 19.60
C GLY A 229 -12.58 9.66 20.14
N GLY A 230 -12.23 8.38 19.99
CA GLY A 230 -12.98 7.33 20.72
C GLY A 230 -12.24 6.00 20.83
N ASP A 231 -11.72 5.52 19.70
CA ASP A 231 -11.03 4.23 19.63
C ASP A 231 -9.60 4.44 19.12
N GLU A 232 -8.61 4.14 19.96
CA GLU A 232 -7.20 4.20 19.58
C GLU A 232 -6.97 3.35 18.31
N GLY A 233 -6.55 4.01 17.23
CA GLY A 233 -6.22 3.34 15.97
C GLY A 233 -7.40 3.05 15.03
N ALA A 234 -8.60 3.58 15.26
CA ALA A 234 -9.70 3.43 14.29
C ALA A 234 -9.48 4.24 13.00
N PHE A 235 -9.91 3.71 11.85
CA PHE A 235 -9.90 4.44 10.57
C PHE A 235 -11.05 3.99 9.68
N ILE A 236 -11.40 4.85 8.73
CA ILE A 236 -12.40 4.61 7.69
C ILE A 236 -11.71 4.77 6.34
N MET A 237 -11.92 3.82 5.44
CA MET A 237 -11.52 3.94 4.04
C MET A 237 -12.75 3.86 3.15
N ASP A 238 -13.04 4.94 2.43
CA ASP A 238 -14.04 4.95 1.37
C ASP A 238 -13.35 4.71 0.02
N PHE A 239 -13.96 3.88 -0.83
CA PHE A 239 -13.39 3.52 -2.11
C PHE A 239 -14.43 3.44 -3.23
N ALA A 240 -13.99 3.70 -4.46
CA ALA A 240 -14.76 3.48 -5.68
C ALA A 240 -13.92 2.73 -6.72
N VAL A 241 -14.37 1.52 -7.09
CA VAL A 241 -13.71 0.68 -8.09
C VAL A 241 -14.47 0.71 -9.39
N VAL A 242 -13.87 1.30 -10.42
CA VAL A 242 -14.48 1.40 -11.75
C VAL A 242 -14.39 0.05 -12.46
N ARG A 243 -15.45 -0.32 -13.19
CA ARG A 243 -15.56 -1.59 -13.94
C ARG A 243 -15.31 -2.83 -13.06
N PHE A 244 -15.79 -2.80 -11.81
CA PHE A 244 -15.45 -3.81 -10.79
C PHE A 244 -15.73 -5.25 -11.26
N GLN A 245 -16.92 -5.53 -11.79
CA GLN A 245 -17.28 -6.88 -12.24
C GLN A 245 -16.42 -7.36 -13.41
N LYS A 246 -16.16 -6.49 -14.40
CA LYS A 246 -15.29 -6.82 -15.53
C LYS A 246 -13.88 -7.19 -15.06
N ARG A 247 -13.31 -6.40 -14.14
CA ARG A 247 -12.00 -6.67 -13.54
C ARG A 247 -11.98 -7.98 -12.75
N MET A 248 -13.03 -8.26 -11.98
CA MET A 248 -13.16 -9.52 -11.27
C MET A 248 -13.29 -10.73 -12.22
N LEU A 249 -13.97 -10.59 -13.34
CA LEU A 249 -14.12 -11.66 -14.34
C LEU A 249 -12.84 -11.90 -15.16
N VAL A 250 -12.15 -10.83 -15.52
CA VAL A 250 -10.97 -10.85 -16.41
C VAL A 250 -9.68 -11.08 -15.62
N SER A 251 -9.34 -10.11 -14.77
CA SER A 251 -8.09 -10.06 -14.01
C SER A 251 -8.11 -11.01 -12.82
N LYS A 252 -9.31 -11.42 -12.37
CA LYS A 252 -9.54 -12.26 -11.18
C LYS A 252 -9.04 -11.63 -9.88
N SER A 253 -8.65 -10.36 -9.91
CA SER A 253 -8.13 -9.62 -8.78
C SER A 253 -8.36 -8.13 -8.95
N VAL A 254 -8.83 -7.47 -7.90
CA VAL A 254 -8.86 -6.02 -7.72
C VAL A 254 -8.12 -5.74 -6.42
N VAL A 255 -7.07 -4.93 -6.49
CA VAL A 255 -6.21 -4.61 -5.34
C VAL A 255 -6.36 -3.14 -5.02
N LEU A 256 -6.58 -2.79 -3.76
CA LEU A 256 -6.64 -1.42 -3.24
C LEU A 256 -5.59 -1.30 -2.14
N ASP A 257 -4.53 -0.56 -2.41
CA ASP A 257 -3.48 -0.28 -1.42
C ASP A 257 -3.70 1.11 -0.86
N PHE A 258 -3.52 1.29 0.45
CA PHE A 258 -3.73 2.57 1.13
C PHE A 258 -2.91 2.66 2.42
N ILE A 259 -2.71 3.88 2.92
CA ILE A 259 -2.02 4.17 4.17
C ILE A 259 -3.06 4.65 5.20
N ALA A 260 -3.10 3.96 6.34
CA ALA A 260 -3.96 4.34 7.47
C ALA A 260 -3.23 4.02 8.77
N ARG A 261 -3.27 4.94 9.74
CA ARG A 261 -2.62 4.78 11.06
C ARG A 261 -1.16 4.30 10.98
N SER A 262 -0.38 4.97 10.13
CA SER A 262 1.05 4.68 9.89
C SER A 262 1.32 3.21 9.54
N ARG A 263 0.38 2.60 8.82
CA ARG A 263 0.46 1.24 8.24
C ARG A 263 0.01 1.29 6.81
N MET A 264 0.66 0.49 5.98
CA MET A 264 0.26 0.29 4.60
C MET A 264 -0.57 -0.98 4.50
N TRP A 265 -1.78 -0.82 4.01
CA TRP A 265 -2.81 -1.84 3.91
C TRP A 265 -3.02 -2.23 2.46
N ARG A 266 -3.49 -3.46 2.28
CA ARG A 266 -3.99 -3.99 1.02
C ARG A 266 -5.33 -4.64 1.27
N LEU A 267 -6.39 -4.02 0.75
CA LEU A 267 -7.68 -4.67 0.53
C LEU A 267 -7.66 -5.29 -0.87
N SER A 268 -8.11 -6.52 -1.02
CA SER A 268 -8.16 -7.16 -2.34
C SER A 268 -9.39 -8.01 -2.50
N PHE A 269 -10.07 -7.85 -3.63
CA PHE A 269 -11.12 -8.74 -4.10
C PHE A 269 -10.49 -9.72 -5.07
N ASN A 270 -10.75 -11.01 -4.92
CA ASN A 270 -10.10 -12.05 -5.70
C ASN A 270 -11.08 -13.15 -6.07
N VAL A 271 -10.82 -13.82 -7.20
CA VAL A 271 -11.47 -15.07 -7.57
C VAL A 271 -10.49 -16.20 -7.30
N SER A 272 -10.89 -17.16 -6.47
CA SER A 272 -10.02 -18.31 -6.17
C SER A 272 -9.77 -19.12 -7.45
N THR A 273 -8.51 -19.50 -7.70
CA THR A 273 -8.12 -20.31 -8.86
C THR A 273 -7.62 -21.67 -8.42
N ALA A 274 -7.83 -22.69 -9.26
CA ALA A 274 -7.44 -24.08 -8.96
C ALA A 274 -5.93 -24.28 -8.73
N GLU A 275 -5.11 -23.35 -9.23
CA GLU A 275 -3.64 -23.34 -9.09
C GLU A 275 -3.20 -23.07 -7.64
N HIS A 276 -4.01 -22.34 -6.87
CA HIS A 276 -3.71 -21.97 -5.50
C HIS A 276 -4.32 -22.98 -4.52
N ARG A 277 -3.88 -24.24 -4.57
CA ARG A 277 -4.26 -25.26 -3.58
C ARG A 277 -3.61 -25.00 -2.21
N ARG A 278 -4.01 -23.91 -1.56
CA ARG A 278 -3.69 -23.67 -0.15
C ARG A 278 -4.91 -24.08 0.68
N PRO A 279 -4.72 -24.78 1.81
CA PRO A 279 -5.82 -25.35 2.60
C PRO A 279 -6.76 -24.30 3.20
N TYR A 280 -6.40 -23.02 3.19
CA TYR A 280 -7.19 -21.91 3.70
C TYR A 280 -7.86 -21.07 2.60
N LEU A 281 -7.64 -21.39 1.32
CA LEU A 281 -8.28 -20.66 0.23
C LEU A 281 -9.64 -21.25 -0.12
N PRO A 282 -10.59 -20.43 -0.60
CA PRO A 282 -11.91 -20.90 -1.00
C PRO A 282 -11.84 -21.85 -2.22
N PRO A 283 -12.92 -22.61 -2.50
CA PRO A 283 -13.03 -23.39 -3.74
C PRO A 283 -12.77 -22.55 -4.99
N ALA A 284 -12.26 -23.20 -6.05
CA ALA A 284 -12.00 -22.50 -7.31
C ALA A 284 -13.28 -21.88 -7.88
N GLY A 285 -13.19 -20.64 -8.38
CA GLY A 285 -14.32 -19.85 -8.85
C GLY A 285 -14.99 -18.99 -7.78
N THR A 286 -14.77 -19.26 -6.49
CA THR A 286 -15.38 -18.48 -5.41
C THR A 286 -14.73 -17.10 -5.28
N TRP A 287 -15.56 -16.06 -5.22
CA TRP A 287 -15.14 -14.70 -4.98
C TRP A 287 -14.90 -14.48 -3.47
N TYR A 288 -13.81 -13.81 -3.11
CA TYR A 288 -13.49 -13.47 -1.73
C TYR A 288 -12.82 -12.10 -1.62
N ALA A 289 -12.98 -11.47 -0.46
CA ALA A 289 -12.22 -10.30 -0.06
C ALA A 289 -11.10 -10.71 0.90
N SER A 290 -9.96 -10.03 0.84
CA SER A 290 -8.86 -10.22 1.80
C SER A 290 -8.24 -8.90 2.23
N LEU A 291 -7.86 -8.81 3.49
CA LEU A 291 -7.19 -7.65 4.08
C LEU A 291 -5.82 -8.09 4.63
N SER A 292 -4.76 -7.39 4.24
CA SER A 292 -3.38 -7.67 4.67
C SER A 292 -2.57 -6.41 4.89
N LEU A 293 -1.48 -6.52 5.65
CA LEU A 293 -0.44 -5.48 5.72
C LEU A 293 0.54 -5.62 4.57
N LEU A 294 1.07 -4.50 4.08
CA LEU A 294 2.20 -4.43 3.16
C LEU A 294 3.54 -4.30 3.89
N GLU A 295 4.62 -4.42 3.13
CA GLU A 295 6.00 -4.30 3.62
C GLU A 295 6.21 -3.05 4.51
N ASN A 296 7.15 -3.15 5.45
CA ASN A 296 7.49 -2.08 6.41
C ASN A 296 6.40 -1.70 7.42
N SER A 297 5.20 -2.29 7.35
CA SER A 297 4.15 -2.04 8.33
C SER A 297 4.37 -2.84 9.63
N PRO A 298 4.22 -2.21 10.81
CA PRO A 298 4.33 -2.93 12.08
C PRO A 298 3.17 -3.95 12.25
N PRO A 299 3.41 -5.11 12.88
CA PRO A 299 2.37 -6.08 13.18
C PRO A 299 1.18 -5.46 13.91
N THR A 300 -0.03 -5.86 13.56
CA THR A 300 -1.24 -5.22 14.11
C THR A 300 -2.42 -6.18 14.22
N TRP A 301 -3.21 -5.99 15.27
CA TRP A 301 -4.54 -6.58 15.36
C TRP A 301 -5.51 -5.74 14.53
N VAL A 302 -6.50 -6.38 13.92
CA VAL A 302 -7.56 -5.67 13.20
C VAL A 302 -8.89 -6.37 13.38
N ASP A 303 -9.90 -5.57 13.73
CA ASP A 303 -11.30 -5.91 13.59
C ASP A 303 -11.91 -4.88 12.65
N SER A 304 -12.45 -5.35 11.52
CA SER A 304 -12.94 -4.46 10.48
C SER A 304 -14.23 -4.96 9.87
N ARG A 305 -14.96 -4.04 9.25
CA ARG A 305 -16.22 -4.30 8.56
C ARG A 305 -16.15 -3.67 7.18
N LEU A 306 -16.32 -4.51 6.17
CA LEU A 306 -16.51 -4.09 4.78
C LEU A 306 -17.99 -3.86 4.54
N LEU A 307 -18.33 -2.68 4.06
CA LEU A 307 -19.68 -2.20 3.79
C LEU A 307 -19.82 -1.86 2.31
N VAL A 308 -20.93 -2.24 1.71
CA VAL A 308 -21.29 -1.84 0.34
C VAL A 308 -22.71 -1.28 0.36
N PRO A 309 -22.86 0.06 0.42
CA PRO A 309 -24.16 0.71 0.40
C PRO A 309 -24.80 0.61 -1.00
N PRO A 310 -26.12 0.71 -1.11
CA PRO A 310 -26.77 0.85 -2.41
C PRO A 310 -26.33 2.17 -3.09
N PRO A 311 -26.27 2.23 -4.44
CA PRO A 311 -25.92 3.45 -5.17
C PRO A 311 -26.88 4.60 -4.87
N PRO A 312 -26.40 5.86 -4.82
CA PRO A 312 -27.22 7.02 -4.46
C PRO A 312 -28.42 7.25 -5.40
N GLU A 313 -28.29 6.89 -6.67
CA GLU A 313 -29.37 6.99 -7.68
C GLU A 313 -30.59 6.16 -7.31
N SER A 314 -30.40 5.03 -6.61
CA SER A 314 -31.50 4.18 -6.17
C SER A 314 -32.29 4.75 -4.98
N ALA A 315 -31.79 5.79 -4.31
CA ALA A 315 -32.45 6.42 -3.18
C ALA A 315 -33.44 7.53 -3.60
N THR A 316 -33.34 8.02 -4.84
CA THR A 316 -34.12 9.16 -5.32
C THR A 316 -34.99 8.72 -6.50
N GLU A 317 -35.88 7.75 -6.29
CA GLU A 317 -37.03 7.66 -7.19
C GLU A 317 -37.81 8.97 -7.00
N PRO A 318 -37.95 9.80 -8.06
CA PRO A 318 -38.73 11.02 -7.94
C PRO A 318 -40.16 10.64 -7.51
N PRO A 319 -40.85 11.48 -6.73
CA PRO A 319 -42.26 11.31 -6.43
C PRO A 319 -43.07 11.49 -7.73
N GLY A 320 -43.01 10.47 -8.58
CA GLY A 320 -43.55 10.43 -9.93
C GLY A 320 -45.00 10.01 -9.89
N GLU A 321 -45.84 11.01 -10.07
CA GLU A 321 -47.22 11.04 -10.56
C GLU A 321 -48.19 9.94 -10.09
N PRO A 322 -49.34 10.31 -9.50
CA PRO A 322 -50.37 9.37 -9.10
C PRO A 322 -50.94 8.66 -10.34
N GLY A 323 -50.37 7.50 -10.67
CA GLY A 323 -50.92 6.56 -11.64
C GLY A 323 -52.32 6.14 -11.18
N PHE A 324 -53.33 6.72 -11.83
CA PHE A 324 -54.74 6.40 -11.71
C PHE A 324 -55.00 4.95 -12.20
N ALA A 325 -54.70 3.94 -11.39
CA ALA A 325 -55.18 2.58 -11.61
C ALA A 325 -55.34 1.84 -10.28
N SER A 326 -56.57 1.93 -9.77
CA SER A 326 -57.24 1.18 -8.72
C SER A 326 -56.72 -0.22 -8.39
N GLY A 327 -56.54 -0.48 -7.08
CA GLY A 327 -56.48 -1.85 -6.57
C GLY A 327 -56.09 -2.01 -5.11
N LEU A 328 -56.98 -1.62 -4.18
CA LEU A 328 -57.25 -2.15 -2.81
C LEU A 328 -56.13 -2.64 -1.84
N PHE A 329 -54.85 -2.56 -2.17
CA PHE A 329 -53.72 -2.84 -1.28
C PHE A 329 -52.95 -1.54 -1.07
N GLY A 330 -52.86 -1.07 0.18
CA GLY A 330 -52.35 0.26 0.53
C GLY A 330 -50.93 0.52 -0.03
N PRO A 331 -50.58 1.78 -0.30
CA PRO A 331 -49.26 2.14 -0.81
C PRO A 331 -48.18 1.75 0.21
N GLY A 332 -47.54 0.61 -0.03
CA GLY A 332 -46.37 0.18 0.73
C GLY A 332 -45.26 1.17 0.51
N LYS A 333 -44.76 1.80 1.58
CA LYS A 333 -43.59 2.68 1.50
C LYS A 333 -42.43 1.88 0.90
N PRO A 334 -41.73 2.38 -0.13
CA PRO A 334 -40.57 1.70 -0.69
C PRO A 334 -39.56 1.47 0.43
N ARG A 335 -39.23 0.20 0.68
CA ARG A 335 -38.25 -0.18 1.71
C ARG A 335 -36.87 0.10 1.16
N ALA A 336 -36.11 0.97 1.82
CA ALA A 336 -34.72 1.23 1.46
C ALA A 336 -33.94 -0.09 1.42
N ARG A 337 -33.11 -0.25 0.37
CA ARG A 337 -32.25 -1.42 0.22
C ARG A 337 -31.22 -1.43 1.36
N PRO A 338 -31.00 -2.57 2.04
CA PRO A 338 -30.05 -2.64 3.14
C PRO A 338 -28.61 -2.53 2.63
N THR A 339 -27.70 -1.94 3.41
CA THR A 339 -26.26 -1.97 3.11
C THR A 339 -25.73 -3.41 3.27
N LEU A 340 -25.01 -3.94 2.27
CA LEU A 340 -24.34 -5.24 2.41
C LEU A 340 -23.16 -5.11 3.37
N SER A 341 -22.89 -6.13 4.17
CA SER A 341 -21.79 -6.07 5.11
C SER A 341 -21.08 -7.40 5.32
N ALA A 342 -19.77 -7.33 5.56
CA ALA A 342 -18.94 -8.48 5.88
C ALA A 342 -17.89 -8.10 6.92
N ARG A 343 -17.80 -8.86 8.02
CA ARG A 343 -16.80 -8.63 9.08
C ARG A 343 -15.50 -9.34 8.74
N MET A 344 -14.38 -8.61 8.76
CA MET A 344 -13.03 -9.13 8.59
C MET A 344 -12.26 -8.97 9.91
N LYS A 345 -12.23 -10.03 10.72
CA LYS A 345 -11.59 -10.07 12.04
C LYS A 345 -10.34 -10.94 12.00
N ALA A 346 -9.20 -10.40 12.43
CA ALA A 346 -7.96 -11.16 12.54
C ALA A 346 -7.90 -11.93 13.87
N THR A 347 -7.67 -13.24 13.81
CA THR A 347 -7.48 -14.09 15.02
C THR A 347 -6.09 -14.00 15.60
N GLU A 348 -5.13 -13.47 14.83
CA GLU A 348 -3.74 -13.23 15.21
C GLU A 348 -3.33 -11.84 14.70
N GLN A 349 -2.21 -11.31 15.20
CA GLN A 349 -1.63 -10.09 14.62
C GLN A 349 -1.30 -10.32 13.15
N LEU A 350 -1.87 -9.50 12.27
CA LEU A 350 -1.43 -9.41 10.89
C LEU A 350 0.01 -8.96 10.87
N ARG A 351 0.81 -9.57 10.00
CA ARG A 351 2.21 -9.22 9.76
C ARG A 351 2.38 -8.92 8.28
N ALA A 352 3.22 -7.93 7.98
CA ALA A 352 3.67 -7.68 6.63
C ALA A 352 4.30 -8.96 6.02
N PRO A 353 4.18 -9.19 4.71
CA PRO A 353 4.79 -10.34 4.05
C PRO A 353 6.31 -10.33 4.25
N GLY A 354 6.80 -11.21 5.12
CA GLY A 354 8.22 -11.45 5.36
C GLY A 354 8.71 -12.74 4.70
N ARG A 355 10.03 -12.96 4.72
CA ARG A 355 10.67 -14.19 4.21
C ARG A 355 10.40 -15.44 5.06
N GLY A 356 9.59 -15.33 6.11
CA GLY A 356 9.28 -16.42 7.03
C GLY A 356 8.21 -17.37 6.48
N PRO A 357 8.43 -18.70 6.47
CA PRO A 357 7.39 -19.66 6.13
C PRO A 357 6.31 -19.71 7.23
N GLY A 358 5.03 -19.67 6.82
CA GLY A 358 3.93 -20.20 7.63
C GLY A 358 2.98 -19.22 8.34
N HIS A 359 3.23 -17.90 8.35
CA HIS A 359 2.31 -16.97 9.02
C HIS A 359 1.08 -16.60 8.16
N ARG A 360 -0.09 -16.60 8.80
CA ARG A 360 -1.33 -16.06 8.23
C ARG A 360 -1.21 -14.52 8.15
N ASN A 361 -0.72 -14.04 7.03
CA ASN A 361 -0.48 -12.61 6.81
C ASN A 361 -1.72 -11.83 6.31
N ARG A 362 -2.91 -12.45 6.34
CA ARG A 362 -4.14 -11.84 5.83
C ARG A 362 -5.40 -12.40 6.47
N VAL A 363 -6.45 -11.59 6.54
CA VAL A 363 -7.84 -12.00 6.79
C VAL A 363 -8.51 -12.30 5.46
N ILE A 364 -9.35 -13.33 5.38
CA ILE A 364 -10.11 -13.70 4.19
C ILE A 364 -11.59 -13.82 4.57
N VAL A 365 -12.47 -13.25 3.75
CA VAL A 365 -13.92 -13.38 3.87
C VAL A 365 -14.52 -13.76 2.53
N LEU A 366 -15.35 -14.81 2.53
CA LEU A 366 -16.08 -15.25 1.34
C LEU A 366 -17.15 -14.22 0.99
N LEU A 367 -17.27 -13.87 -0.28
CA LEU A 367 -18.35 -13.01 -0.73
C LEU A 367 -19.67 -13.82 -0.76
N ASP A 368 -19.62 -15.07 -1.22
CA ASP A 368 -20.76 -15.99 -1.39
C ASP A 368 -21.28 -16.66 -0.09
N GLY A 369 -20.98 -16.08 1.08
CA GLY A 369 -21.35 -16.68 2.37
C GLY A 369 -22.84 -16.58 2.68
N ALA A 370 -23.47 -17.74 2.95
CA ALA A 370 -24.89 -17.88 3.32
C ALA A 370 -25.21 -17.47 4.78
N ASP A 371 -24.23 -16.93 5.51
CA ASP A 371 -24.37 -16.62 6.94
C ASP A 371 -25.18 -15.32 7.14
N GLY A 372 -26.50 -15.46 6.99
CA GLY A 372 -27.53 -14.83 7.80
C GLY A 372 -27.86 -13.35 7.58
N ASP A 373 -26.93 -12.47 7.20
CA ASP A 373 -27.16 -11.03 7.39
C ASP A 373 -26.61 -10.13 6.27
N GLY A 374 -27.06 -10.38 5.03
CA GLY A 374 -26.78 -9.48 3.90
C GLY A 374 -25.38 -9.64 3.31
N GLY A 375 -24.96 -10.88 3.09
CA GLY A 375 -23.67 -11.23 2.50
C GLY A 375 -23.40 -10.53 1.15
N LEU A 376 -22.12 -10.39 0.83
CA LEU A 376 -21.63 -9.70 -0.37
C LEU A 376 -21.76 -10.55 -1.65
N GLY A 377 -22.40 -11.71 -1.59
CA GLY A 377 -22.47 -12.68 -2.70
C GLY A 377 -23.19 -12.11 -3.91
N ASN A 378 -24.09 -11.15 -3.69
CA ASN A 378 -24.80 -10.45 -4.76
C ASN A 378 -23.87 -9.75 -5.75
N LEU A 379 -22.66 -9.39 -5.33
CA LEU A 379 -21.69 -8.67 -6.18
C LEU A 379 -21.20 -9.49 -7.39
N GLN A 380 -21.34 -10.81 -7.35
CA GLN A 380 -20.89 -11.69 -8.44
C GLN A 380 -21.87 -11.75 -9.62
N TYR A 381 -23.14 -11.34 -9.42
CA TYR A 381 -24.17 -11.46 -10.44
C TYR A 381 -24.28 -10.20 -11.30
N ALA A 382 -24.40 -10.39 -12.60
CA ALA A 382 -24.65 -9.30 -13.54
C ALA A 382 -25.95 -8.56 -13.18
N GLY A 383 -25.94 -7.23 -13.29
CA GLY A 383 -27.08 -6.39 -12.88
C GLY A 383 -27.25 -6.27 -11.37
N CYS A 384 -26.19 -6.51 -10.60
CA CYS A 384 -26.21 -6.34 -9.15
C CYS A 384 -26.69 -4.93 -8.77
N PRO A 385 -27.74 -4.79 -7.93
CA PRO A 385 -28.29 -3.48 -7.56
C PRO A 385 -27.35 -2.61 -6.71
N TYR A 386 -26.22 -3.17 -6.26
CA TYR A 386 -25.21 -2.48 -5.46
C TYR A 386 -24.06 -1.90 -6.30
N ILE A 387 -24.06 -2.18 -7.61
CA ILE A 387 -23.11 -1.62 -8.57
C ILE A 387 -23.84 -0.54 -9.34
N ALA A 388 -23.23 0.64 -9.44
CA ALA A 388 -23.82 1.76 -10.13
C ALA A 388 -23.90 1.49 -11.65
N SER A 389 -24.72 2.29 -12.35
CA SER A 389 -24.97 2.16 -13.79
C SER A 389 -23.70 2.35 -14.63
N ASP A 390 -22.70 3.04 -14.10
CA ASP A 390 -21.34 3.23 -14.64
C ASP A 390 -20.39 2.05 -14.35
N GLU A 391 -20.90 0.93 -13.82
CA GLU A 391 -20.14 -0.25 -13.39
C GLU A 391 -19.19 0.00 -12.21
N THR A 392 -19.38 1.09 -11.46
CA THR A 392 -18.57 1.42 -10.29
C THR A 392 -19.11 0.73 -9.03
N LEU A 393 -18.23 0.00 -8.33
CA LEU A 393 -18.50 -0.49 -6.98
C LEU A 393 -18.04 0.56 -5.97
N ARG A 394 -18.95 1.06 -5.14
CA ARG A 394 -18.63 1.93 -4.02
C ARG A 394 -18.69 1.13 -2.72
N GLY A 395 -17.70 1.32 -1.86
CA GLY A 395 -17.70 0.65 -0.57
C GLY A 395 -16.94 1.42 0.50
N ARG A 396 -17.08 0.95 1.72
CA ARG A 396 -16.46 1.50 2.92
C ARG A 396 -15.84 0.39 3.74
N LEU A 397 -14.61 0.55 4.18
CA LEU A 397 -13.95 -0.31 5.17
C LEU A 397 -13.80 0.47 6.47
N GLU A 398 -14.51 0.04 7.50
CA GLU A 398 -14.37 0.56 8.86
C GLU A 398 -13.46 -0.39 9.64
N ALA A 399 -12.39 0.10 10.25
CA ALA A 399 -11.42 -0.76 10.93
C ALA A 399 -10.97 -0.17 12.26
N ARG A 400 -10.74 -1.06 13.23
CA ARG A 400 -10.18 -0.75 14.53
C ARG A 400 -8.94 -1.60 14.80
N LEU A 401 -7.85 -0.95 15.21
CA LEU A 401 -6.57 -1.60 15.52
C LEU A 401 -6.47 -2.03 16.98
N ALA A 402 -7.46 -2.82 17.43
CA ALA A 402 -7.50 -3.36 18.77
C ALA A 402 -7.36 -4.88 18.75
N LYS A 403 -6.78 -5.43 19.82
CA LYS A 403 -6.85 -6.88 20.04
C LYS A 403 -8.33 -7.26 20.08
N PRO A 404 -8.75 -8.35 19.43
CA PRO A 404 -10.06 -8.92 19.64
C PRO A 404 -10.29 -9.06 21.15
N GLU A 405 -11.18 -8.26 21.72
CA GLU A 405 -11.74 -8.58 23.01
C GLU A 405 -12.31 -9.98 22.83
N ALA A 406 -11.97 -10.90 23.75
CA ALA A 406 -12.62 -12.20 23.77
C ALA A 406 -14.10 -11.87 23.76
N ASP A 407 -14.81 -12.23 22.67
CA ASP A 407 -16.21 -11.91 22.50
C ASP A 407 -16.84 -12.30 23.84
N CYS A 408 -17.31 -11.31 24.60
CA CYS A 408 -17.75 -11.56 25.97
C CYS A 408 -19.03 -12.36 25.78
N ILE A 409 -18.90 -13.69 25.73
CA ILE A 409 -20.01 -14.62 25.71
C ILE A 409 -20.59 -14.49 27.11
N ILE A 410 -21.49 -13.54 27.29
CA ILE A 410 -22.40 -13.53 28.43
C ILE A 410 -23.29 -14.75 28.17
N CYS A 411 -22.90 -15.88 28.76
CA CYS A 411 -23.63 -17.14 28.76
C CYS A 411 -24.93 -17.01 29.55
#